data_AF-L0KT94-F1
#
_entry.id   AF-L0KT94-F1
#
_cell.length_a   1.000
_cell.length_b   1.000
_cell.length_c   1.000
_cell.angle_alpha   90.00
_cell.angle_beta   90.00
_cell.angle_gamma   90.00
#
_symmetry.space_group_name_H-M   'P 1'
#
loop_
_entity.id
_entity.type
_entity.pdbx_description
1 polymer ?
#
loop_
_entity_poly.entity_id
_entity_poly.type
_entity_poly.pdbx_seq_one_letter_code
_entity_poly.pdbx_strand_id
1 'polypeptide(L)' 'MESANTNMAPPRVEVAEAGGEWFVRIVADDEELTRSFDLESFALSYAEGQRIRLGLAEFKRL' A
#
# COMPACT_ATOMS: atom_id res chain seq x y z
N MET A 1 -26.52 14.07 -16.27
CA MET A 1 -25.24 13.49 -16.70
C MET A 1 -24.74 12.63 -15.57
N GLU A 2 -24.34 11.42 -15.93
CA GLU A 2 -24.07 10.24 -15.09
C GLU A 2 -23.32 10.52 -13.78
N SER A 3 -23.72 9.74 -12.77
CA SER A 3 -23.11 9.58 -11.46
C SER A 3 -21.60 9.32 -11.52
N ALA A 4 -20.82 10.14 -10.82
CA ALA A 4 -19.49 9.76 -10.37
C ALA A 4 -19.48 9.80 -8.84
N ASN A 5 -20.00 8.75 -8.21
CA ASN A 5 -19.60 8.44 -6.84
C ASN A 5 -18.14 8.04 -6.90
N THR A 6 -17.24 9.01 -6.97
CA THR A 6 -15.80 8.80 -6.86
C THR A 6 -15.51 8.42 -5.42
N ASN A 7 -15.69 7.13 -5.10
CA ASN A 7 -15.03 6.49 -3.97
C ASN A 7 -13.52 6.38 -4.27
N MET A 8 -12.88 7.50 -4.63
CA MET A 8 -11.45 7.60 -4.84
C MET A 8 -10.82 7.52 -3.46
N ALA A 9 -10.68 6.29 -2.96
CA ALA A 9 -9.93 6.04 -1.75
C ALA A 9 -8.56 6.70 -1.93
N PRO A 10 -8.12 7.55 -0.97
CA PRO A 10 -6.83 8.19 -1.08
C PRO A 10 -5.75 7.11 -1.20
N PRO A 11 -4.73 7.33 -2.05
CA PRO A 11 -3.68 6.35 -2.23
C PRO A 11 -3.06 5.98 -0.89
N ARG A 12 -2.96 4.69 -0.60
CA ARG A 12 -2.43 4.19 0.67
C ARG A 12 -1.66 2.89 0.47
N VAL A 13 -0.66 2.71 1.32
CA VAL A 13 0.12 1.48 1.42
C VAL A 13 0.05 1.02 2.87
N GLU A 14 -0.42 -0.20 3.06
CA GLU A 14 -0.61 -0.85 4.35
C GLU A 14 0.22 -2.13 4.38
N VAL A 15 0.83 -2.41 5.52
CA VAL A 15 1.58 -3.65 5.75
C VAL A 15 0.94 -4.36 6.93
N ALA A 16 0.63 -5.64 6.78
CA ALA A 16 0.03 -6.47 7.81
C ALA A 16 0.77 -7.81 7.91
N GLU A 17 0.90 -8.32 9.12
CA GLU A 17 1.40 -9.69 9.36
C GLU A 17 0.20 -10.60 9.60
N ALA A 18 0.19 -11.77 8.96
CA ALA A 18 -0.79 -12.81 9.23
C ALA A 18 -0.17 -14.20 9.03
N GLY A 19 -0.11 -14.97 10.13
CA GLY A 19 0.32 -16.37 10.07
C GLY A 19 1.80 -16.56 9.74
N GLY A 20 2.66 -15.58 10.06
CA GLY A 20 4.09 -15.60 9.74
C GLY A 20 4.42 -15.07 8.34
N GLU A 21 3.42 -14.70 7.54
CA GLU A 21 3.60 -14.02 6.26
C GLU A 21 3.25 -12.53 6.38
N TRP A 22 3.90 -11.73 5.55
CA TRP A 22 3.75 -10.29 5.49
C TRP A 22 3.02 -9.88 4.22
N PHE A 23 1.94 -9.14 4.37
CA PHE A 23 1.08 -8.69 3.28
C PHE A 23 1.21 -7.19 3.12
N VAL A 24 1.54 -6.74 1.91
CA VAL A 24 1.53 -5.33 1.53
C VAL A 24 0.30 -5.09 0.66
N ARG A 25 -0.63 -4.26 1.15
CA ARG A 25 -1.80 -3.80 0.42
C ARG A 25 -1.56 -2.39 -0.09
N ILE A 26 -1.84 -2.18 -1.37
CA ILE A 26 -1.70 -0.91 -2.06
C ILE A 26 -3.07 -0.58 -2.63
N VAL A 27 -3.60 0.60 -2.30
CA VAL A 27 -4.85 1.12 -2.86
C VAL A 27 -4.49 2.39 -3.62
N ALA A 28 -4.82 2.47 -4.90
CA ALA A 28 -4.60 3.65 -5.74
C ALA A 28 -5.57 3.68 -6.92
N ASP A 29 -6.21 4.82 -7.18
CA ASP A 29 -7.01 5.08 -8.40
C ASP A 29 -7.96 3.93 -8.79
N ASP A 30 -8.77 3.47 -7.82
CA ASP A 30 -9.71 2.34 -7.91
C ASP A 30 -9.08 0.93 -7.98
N GLU A 31 -7.76 0.83 -8.09
CA GLU A 31 -7.03 -0.44 -8.03
C GLU A 31 -6.59 -0.78 -6.60
N GLU A 32 -6.80 -2.04 -6.21
CA GLU A 32 -6.23 -2.63 -5.00
C GLU A 32 -5.29 -3.78 -5.38
N LEU A 33 -4.03 -3.70 -4.94
CA LEU A 33 -3.03 -4.73 -5.11
C LEU A 33 -2.57 -5.22 -3.75
N THR A 34 -2.65 -6.54 -3.53
CA THR A 34 -2.09 -7.19 -2.34
C THR A 34 -0.97 -8.13 -2.74
N ARG A 35 0.16 -8.07 -2.02
CA ARG A 35 1.31 -8.95 -2.25
C ARG A 35 1.82 -9.51 -0.92
N SER A 36 2.05 -10.82 -0.85
CA SER A 36 2.63 -11.49 0.31
C SER A 36 4.15 -11.66 0.19
N PHE A 37 4.81 -11.77 1.34
CA PHE A 37 6.25 -11.96 1.51
C PHE A 37 6.52 -12.82 2.75
N ASP A 38 7.48 -13.73 2.67
CA ASP A 38 7.91 -14.53 3.84
C ASP A 38 8.71 -13.70 4.86
N LEU A 39 9.33 -12.60 4.42
CA LEU A 39 10.24 -11.79 5.24
C LEU A 39 9.73 -10.36 5.41
N GLU A 40 9.69 -9.91 6.67
CA GLU A 40 9.30 -8.55 7.05
C GLU A 40 10.09 -7.49 6.28
N SER A 41 11.43 -7.63 6.24
CA SER A 41 12.31 -6.66 5.59
C SER A 41 12.00 -6.46 4.10
N PHE A 42 11.55 -7.51 3.41
CA PHE A 42 11.15 -7.43 2.00
C PHE A 42 9.78 -6.78 1.84
N ALA A 43 8.81 -7.12 2.70
CA ALA A 43 7.52 -6.45 2.71
C ALA A 43 7.67 -4.94 2.97
N LEU A 44 8.49 -4.56 3.96
CA LEU A 44 8.77 -3.17 4.30
C LEU A 44 9.46 -2.43 3.14
N SER A 45 10.53 -3.00 2.57
CA SER A 45 11.24 -2.39 1.43
C SER A 45 10.33 -2.20 0.21
N TYR A 46 9.47 -3.18 -0.07
CA TYR A 46 8.48 -3.07 -1.13
C TYR A 46 7.44 -1.99 -0.84
N ALA A 47 6.89 -1.96 0.38
CA ALA A 47 5.94 -0.94 0.81
C ALA A 47 6.53 0.47 0.73
N GLU A 48 7.78 0.67 1.17
CA GLU A 48 8.50 1.93 1.04
C GLU A 48 8.63 2.38 -0.42
N GLY A 49 9.03 1.47 -1.32
CA GLY A 49 9.09 1.75 -2.75
C GLY A 49 7.74 2.17 -3.34
N GLN A 50 6.64 1.54 -2.91
CA GLN A 50 5.30 1.89 -3.37
C GLN A 50 4.82 3.23 -2.81
N ARG A 51 5.15 3.56 -1.56
CA ARG A 51 4.84 4.86 -0.97
C ARG A 51 5.53 6.00 -1.72
N ILE A 52 6.80 5.80 -2.09
CA ILE A 52 7.54 6.75 -2.93
C ILE A 52 6.88 6.88 -4.31
N ARG A 53 6.55 5.75 -4.96
CA ARG A 53 5.89 5.74 -6.28
C ARG A 53 4.55 6.48 -6.29
N LEU A 54 3.77 6.33 -5.21
CA LEU A 54 2.47 6.98 -5.04
C LEU A 54 2.57 8.42 -4.52
N GLY A 55 3.78 8.95 -4.29
CA GLY A 55 3.96 10.29 -3.74
C GLY A 55 3.48 10.44 -2.30
N LEU A 56 3.31 9.33 -1.56
CA LEU A 56 2.86 9.31 -0.16
C LEU A 56 3.99 9.63 0.84
N ALA A 57 5.10 10.17 0.34
CA ALA A 57 6.30 10.38 1.11
C ALA A 57 6.13 11.55 2.10
N GLU A 58 5.83 11.21 3.35
CA GLU A 58 6.53 11.79 4.48
C GLU A 58 6.74 10.71 5.56
N PHE A 59 7.70 9.80 5.32
CA PHE A 59 8.18 8.93 6.40
C PHE A 59 9.38 9.63 7.06
N LYS A 60 9.11 10.40 8.12
CA LYS A 60 10.14 10.70 9.12
C LYS A 60 10.37 9.42 9.91
N ARG A 61 11.50 8.75 9.67
CA ARG A 61 12.04 7.79 10.63
C ARG A 61 12.38 8.59 11.90
N LEU A 62 11.59 8.41 12.96
CA LEU A 62 11.91 8.89 14.31
C LEU A 62 13.11 8.13 14.87
#